data_AF-A0A935TUB7-F1
#
_entry.id   AF-A0A935TUB7-F1
#
_cell.length_a   1.000
_cell.length_b   1.000
_cell.length_c   1.000
_cell.angle_alpha   90.00
_cell.angle_beta   90.00
_cell.angle_gamma   90.00
#
_symmetry.space_group_name_H-M   'P 1'
#
loop_
_entity.id
_entity.type
_entity.pdbx_description
1 polymer ?
#
loop_
_entity_poly.entity_id
_entity_poly.type
_entity_poly.pdbx_seq_one_letter_code
_entity_poly.pdbx_strand_id
1 'polypeptide(L)'
;MNRLWLVLLPELRQFPAVEQDGALKAARDTELDMLELLGMAAGLVAVTALTRYSVADPGLSSRFGAAVLNFALAMPLLAVFLGPFHVRRLRRGLRDRLRRRERP
;
A
#
# COMPACT_ATOMS: atom_id res chain seq x y z
N MET A 1 -8.36 -16.71 2.19
CA MET A 1 -8.52 -15.23 2.25
C MET A 1 -8.65 -14.70 3.69
N ASN A 2 -7.80 -13.77 4.14
CA ASN A 2 -7.97 -13.12 5.44
C ASN A 2 -9.20 -12.18 5.43
N ARG A 3 -10.04 -12.23 6.47
CA ARG A 3 -11.26 -11.39 6.60
C ARG A 3 -10.98 -9.88 6.47
N LEU A 4 -9.78 -9.44 6.85
CA LEU A 4 -9.33 -8.05 6.73
C LEU A 4 -9.37 -7.54 5.28
N TRP A 5 -9.06 -8.39 4.30
CA TRP A 5 -9.12 -8.01 2.88
C TRP A 5 -10.55 -7.70 2.43
N LEU A 6 -11.55 -8.41 2.95
CA LEU A 6 -12.95 -8.16 2.63
C LEU A 6 -13.48 -6.85 3.25
N VAL A 7 -12.80 -6.33 4.28
CA VAL A 7 -13.12 -5.03 4.87
C VAL A 7 -12.46 -3.91 4.06
N LEU A 8 -11.18 -4.09 3.68
CA LEU A 8 -10.43 -3.10 2.90
C LEU A 8 -10.85 -3.03 1.43
N LEU A 9 -11.29 -4.16 0.86
CA LEU A 9 -11.68 -4.33 -0.54
C LEU A 9 -13.12 -4.84 -0.62
N PRO A 10 -14.13 -3.99 -0.37
CA PRO A 10 -15.53 -4.41 -0.44
C PRO A 10 -15.92 -4.95 -1.83
N GLU A 11 -15.28 -4.47 -2.90
CA GLU A 11 -15.49 -4.93 -4.27
C GLU A 11 -15.14 -6.42 -4.46
N LEU A 12 -14.27 -6.99 -3.61
CA LEU A 12 -13.92 -8.41 -3.67
C LEU A 12 -15.11 -9.32 -3.31
N ARG A 13 -16.05 -8.82 -2.49
CA ARG A 13 -17.25 -9.57 -2.08
C ARG A 13 -18.22 -9.83 -3.24
N GLN A 14 -18.09 -9.09 -4.34
CA GLN A 14 -18.92 -9.26 -5.54
C GLN A 14 -18.46 -10.46 -6.39
N PHE A 15 -17.27 -11.00 -6.14
CA PHE A 15 -16.78 -12.21 -6.79
C PHE A 15 -17.21 -13.47 -6.03
N PRO A 16 -17.54 -14.58 -6.73
CA PRO A 16 -17.73 -15.88 -6.11
C PRO A 16 -16.53 -16.26 -5.25
N ALA A 17 -16.75 -16.87 -4.08
CA ALA A 17 -15.68 -17.15 -3.10
C ALA A 17 -14.47 -17.90 -3.70
N VAL A 18 -14.73 -18.81 -4.64
CA VAL A 18 -13.71 -19.61 -5.35
C VAL A 18 -12.83 -18.74 -6.27
N GLU A 19 -13.38 -17.64 -6.80
CA GLU A 19 -12.68 -16.74 -7.73
C GLU A 19 -11.96 -15.58 -7.01
N GLN A 20 -12.24 -15.32 -5.74
CA GLN A 20 -11.75 -14.13 -5.03
C GLN A 20 -10.22 -14.09 -4.95
N ASP A 21 -9.55 -15.20 -4.66
CA ASP A 21 -8.07 -15.24 -4.60
C ASP A 21 -7.45 -14.93 -5.98
N GLY A 22 -8.06 -15.45 -7.06
CA GLY A 22 -7.65 -15.15 -8.43
C GLY A 22 -7.89 -13.69 -8.81
N ALA A 23 -9.07 -13.15 -8.48
CA ALA A 23 -9.42 -11.76 -8.72
C ALA A 23 -8.49 -10.80 -7.96
N LEU A 24 -8.14 -11.12 -6.71
CA LEU A 24 -7.20 -10.35 -5.91
C LEU A 24 -5.79 -10.41 -6.49
N LYS A 25 -5.30 -11.61 -6.83
CA LYS A 25 -3.97 -11.78 -7.44
C LYS A 25 -3.85 -10.89 -8.68
N ALA A 26 -4.81 -11.01 -9.58
CA ALA A 26 -4.74 -10.29 -10.82
C ALA A 26 -5.00 -8.77 -10.60
N ALA A 27 -5.65 -8.33 -9.52
CA ALA A 27 -5.82 -6.90 -9.20
C ALA A 27 -4.52 -6.28 -8.66
N ARG A 28 -3.60 -7.11 -8.14
CA ARG A 28 -2.25 -6.66 -7.77
C ARG A 28 -1.41 -6.30 -8.99
N ASP A 29 -1.68 -6.94 -10.13
CA ASP A 29 -1.02 -6.68 -11.41
C ASP A 29 -1.56 -5.42 -12.13
N THR A 30 -2.56 -4.74 -11.55
CA THR A 30 -3.04 -3.46 -12.07
C THR A 30 -1.96 -2.39 -11.90
N GLU A 31 -1.62 -1.72 -13.00
CA GLU A 31 -0.64 -0.65 -13.04
C GLU A 31 -1.06 0.55 -12.20
N LEU A 32 -0.07 1.28 -11.70
CA LEU A 32 -0.30 2.52 -10.98
C LEU A 32 -0.66 3.64 -11.93
N ASP A 33 -1.68 4.41 -11.58
CA ASP A 33 -1.98 5.66 -12.28
C ASP A 33 -0.96 6.76 -11.90
N MET A 34 -0.85 7.81 -12.71
CA MET A 34 0.04 8.96 -12.46
C MET A 34 -0.22 9.61 -11.11
N LEU A 35 -1.50 9.73 -10.69
CA LEU A 35 -1.84 10.25 -9.37
C LEU A 35 -1.33 9.34 -8.25
N GLU A 36 -1.42 8.02 -8.43
CA GLU A 36 -0.96 7.05 -7.43
C GLU A 36 0.58 7.04 -7.35
N LEU A 37 1.26 7.14 -8.49
CA LEU A 37 2.72 7.27 -8.57
C LEU A 37 3.20 8.55 -7.87
N LEU A 38 2.64 9.70 -8.23
CA LEU A 38 3.02 10.99 -7.64
C LEU A 38 2.75 11.00 -6.13
N GLY A 39 1.61 10.47 -5.71
CA GLY A 39 1.23 10.36 -4.31
C GLY A 39 2.18 9.47 -3.50
N MET A 40 2.58 8.32 -4.03
CA MET A 40 3.55 7.45 -3.37
C MET A 40 4.96 8.03 -3.36
N ALA A 41 5.39 8.69 -4.43
CA ALA A 41 6.67 9.38 -4.48
C ALA A 41 6.73 10.51 -3.43
N ALA A 42 5.69 11.36 -3.37
CA ALA A 42 5.57 12.41 -2.37
C ALA A 42 5.53 11.83 -0.94
N GLY A 43 4.77 10.75 -0.73
CA GLY A 43 4.71 10.04 0.55
C GLY A 43 6.08 9.50 0.97
N LEU A 44 6.81 8.86 0.06
CA LEU A 44 8.15 8.34 0.33
C LEU A 44 9.14 9.45 0.70
N VAL A 45 9.11 10.57 -0.02
CA VAL A 45 9.94 11.75 0.29
C VAL A 45 9.58 12.31 1.66
N ALA A 46 8.28 12.44 1.96
CA ALA A 46 7.81 12.92 3.26
C ALA A 46 8.25 12.03 4.41
N VAL A 47 8.11 10.70 4.28
CA VAL A 47 8.56 9.75 5.30
C VAL A 47 10.08 9.83 5.47
N THR A 48 10.83 9.85 4.37
CA THR A 48 12.30 9.94 4.41
C THR A 48 12.76 11.24 5.08
N ALA A 49 12.12 12.37 4.76
CA ALA A 49 12.42 13.65 5.40
C ALA A 49 12.10 13.59 6.89
N LEU A 50 10.90 13.13 7.26
CA LEU A 50 10.46 13.06 8.64
C LEU A 50 11.41 12.21 9.47
N THR A 51 11.79 11.02 9.00
CA THR A 51 12.65 10.13 9.77
C THR A 51 14.12 10.57 9.77
N ARG A 52 14.61 11.19 8.68
CA ARG A 52 15.96 11.78 8.63
C ARG A 52 16.14 12.94 9.60
N TYR A 53 15.12 13.79 9.76
CA TYR A 53 15.22 14.97 10.62
C TYR A 53 14.82 14.70 12.08
N SER A 54 14.13 13.60 12.38
CA SER A 54 13.72 13.25 13.75
C SER A 54 14.73 12.38 14.49
N VAL A 55 15.61 11.67 13.80
CA VAL A 55 16.69 10.90 14.42
C VAL A 55 17.95 11.78 14.49
N ALA A 56 18.16 12.43 15.64
CA ALA A 56 19.35 13.24 15.91
C ALA A 56 20.65 12.40 15.77
N ASP A 57 21.73 13.02 15.29
CA ASP A 57 22.98 12.37 14.87
C ASP A 57 23.58 11.53 16.02
N PRO A 58 23.47 10.20 15.97
CA PRO A 58 24.02 9.33 17.00
C PRO A 58 25.51 9.16 16.74
N GLY A 59 26.34 9.32 17.78
CA GLY A 59 27.75 8.95 17.72
C GLY A 59 27.95 7.53 17.16
N LEU A 60 29.12 7.25 16.58
CA LEU A 60 29.43 6.02 15.82
C LEU A 60 29.00 4.70 16.49
N SER A 61 28.99 4.62 17.82
CA SER A 61 28.56 3.46 18.62
C SER A 61 27.04 3.26 18.70
N SER A 62 26.22 4.26 18.34
CA SER A 62 24.75 4.26 18.46
C SER A 62 24.03 4.09 17.12
N ARG A 63 24.75 3.91 16.00
CA ARG A 63 24.17 3.85 14.65
C ARG A 63 23.19 2.68 14.44
N PHE A 64 23.48 1.53 15.05
CA PHE A 64 22.59 0.37 14.96
C PHE A 64 21.25 0.63 15.67
N GLY A 65 21.28 1.17 16.89
CA GLY A 65 20.06 1.53 17.63
C GLY A 65 19.23 2.58 16.91
N ALA A 66 19.89 3.59 16.33
CA ALA A 66 19.23 4.61 15.51
C ALA A 66 18.61 4.03 14.24
N ALA A 67 19.26 3.07 13.58
CA ALA A 67 18.70 2.39 12.41
C ALA A 67 17.45 1.57 12.75
N VAL A 68 17.46 0.85 13.88
CA VAL A 68 16.29 0.09 14.36
C VAL A 68 15.14 1.03 14.71
N LEU A 69 15.41 2.13 15.41
CA LEU A 69 14.38 3.13 15.74
C LEU A 69 13.81 3.79 14.47
N ASN A 70 14.68 4.17 13.54
CA ASN A 70 14.30 4.71 12.23
C ASN A 70 13.39 3.72 11.48
N PHE A 71 13.73 2.44 11.46
CA PHE A 71 12.89 1.41 10.84
C PHE A 71 11.54 1.26 11.53
N ALA A 72 11.53 1.25 12.87
CA ALA A 72 10.32 1.14 13.67
C ALA A 72 9.36 2.32 13.45
N LEU A 73 9.89 3.53 13.18
CA LEU A 73 9.10 4.71 12.83
C LEU A 73 8.71 4.75 11.35
N ALA A 74 9.63 4.37 10.45
CA ALA A 74 9.40 4.42 9.01
C ALA A 74 8.31 3.45 8.56
N MET A 75 8.27 2.23 9.10
CA MET A 75 7.28 1.22 8.71
C MET A 75 5.81 1.68 8.86
N PRO A 76 5.35 2.14 10.05
CA PRO A 76 3.99 2.63 10.21
C PRO A 76 3.73 3.89 9.38
N LEU A 77 4.71 4.79 9.24
CA LEU A 77 4.58 5.97 8.40
C LEU A 77 4.38 5.59 6.92
N LEU A 78 5.18 4.66 6.39
CA LEU A 78 5.01 4.14 5.04
C LEU A 78 3.63 3.49 4.86
N ALA A 79 3.17 2.71 5.84
CA ALA A 79 1.84 2.10 5.78
C ALA A 79 0.72 3.16 5.70
N VAL A 80 0.83 4.26 6.46
CA VAL A 80 -0.14 5.37 6.45
C VAL A 80 -0.09 6.17 5.15
N PHE A 81 1.11 6.50 4.65
CA PHE A 81 1.26 7.35 3.46
C PHE A 81 1.05 6.59 2.15
N LEU A 82 1.53 5.34 2.03
CA LEU A 82 1.47 4.56 0.79
C LEU A 82 0.29 3.58 0.77
N GLY A 83 -0.14 3.08 1.93
CA GLY A 83 -1.25 2.12 2.04
C GLY A 83 -2.53 2.53 1.30
N PRO A 84 -3.01 3.77 1.43
CA PRO A 84 -4.21 4.24 0.71
C PRO A 84 -4.08 4.13 -0.82
N PHE A 85 -2.91 4.39 -1.38
CA PHE A 85 -2.66 4.28 -2.82
C PHE A 85 -2.68 2.82 -3.28
N HIS A 86 -2.07 1.91 -2.52
CA HIS A 86 -2.16 0.48 -2.80
C HIS A 86 -3.59 -0.05 -2.72
N VAL A 87 -4.36 0.36 -1.71
CA VAL A 87 -5.78 -0.03 -1.59
C VAL A 87 -6.59 0.55 -2.74
N ARG A 88 -6.40 1.82 -3.09
CA ARG A 88 -7.09 2.46 -4.22
C ARG A 88 -6.82 1.72 -5.53
N ARG A 89 -5.56 1.36 -5.79
CA ARG A 89 -5.15 0.57 -6.98
C ARG A 89 -5.87 -0.77 -7.03
N LEU A 90 -5.86 -1.51 -5.93
CA LEU A 90 -6.54 -2.82 -5.84
C LEU A 90 -8.05 -2.69 -6.08
N ARG A 91 -8.69 -1.69 -5.46
CA ARG A 91 -10.11 -1.43 -5.67
C ARG A 91 -10.42 -1.06 -7.13
N ARG A 92 -9.57 -0.25 -7.77
CA ARG A 92 -9.67 0.08 -9.20
C ARG A 92 -9.57 -1.17 -10.07
N GLY A 93 -8.53 -1.99 -9.87
CA GLY A 93 -8.35 -3.24 -10.60
C GLY A 93 -9.52 -4.22 -10.45
N LEU A 94 -10.09 -4.33 -9.26
CA LEU A 94 -11.29 -5.15 -9.01
C LEU A 94 -12.52 -4.59 -9.74
N ARG A 95 -12.76 -3.26 -9.67
CA ARG A 95 -13.88 -2.62 -10.38
C ARG A 95 -13.79 -2.77 -11.88
N ASP A 96 -12.59 -2.63 -12.45
CA ASP A 96 -12.39 -2.77 -13.89
C ASP A 96 -12.70 -4.19 -14.36
N ARG A 97 -12.41 -5.21 -13.54
CA ARG A 97 -12.81 -6.58 -13.82
C ARG A 97 -14.30 -6.81 -13.72
N LEU A 98 -14.95 -6.29 -12.69
CA LEU A 98 -16.41 -6.38 -12.55
C LEU A 98 -17.10 -5.78 -13.77
N ARG A 99 -16.67 -4.58 -14.19
CA ARG A 99 -17.16 -3.91 -15.40
C ARG A 99 -16.92 -4.71 -16.68
N ARG A 100 -15.78 -5.40 -16.82
CA ARG A 100 -15.51 -6.27 -17.97
C ARG A 100 -16.38 -7.52 -17.98
N ARG A 101 -16.77 -8.04 -16.80
CA ARG A 101 -17.68 -9.18 -16.67
C ARG A 101 -19.13 -8.81 -17.02
N GLU A 102 -19.54 -7.57 -16.73
CA GLU A 102 -20.87 -7.05 -17.02
C GLU A 102 -21.07 -6.67 -18.50
N ARG A 103 -19.98 -6.51 -19.26
CA ARG A 103 -20.05 -6.21 -20.70
C ARG A 103 -20.04 -7.54 -21.49
N PRO A 104 -21.11 -7.85 -22.24
CA PRO A 104 -21.20 -9.07 -23.06
C PRO A 104 -20.24 -9.04 -24.26
#